data_AF-A0A4Q4XPP8-F1
#
_entry.id   AF-A0A4Q4XPP8-F1
#
_cell.length_a   1.000
_cell.length_b   1.000
_cell.length_c   1.000
_cell.angle_alpha   90.00
_cell.angle_beta   90.00
_cell.angle_gamma   90.00
#
_symmetry.space_group_name_H-M   'P 1'
#
loop_
_entity.id
_entity.type
_entity.pdbx_description
1 polymer ?
#
loop_
_entity_poly.entity_id
_entity_poly.type
_entity_poly.pdbx_seq_one_letter_code
_entity_poly.pdbx_strand_id
1 'polypeptide(L)'
;MRQVTCQLLAITYAASELERATTELGRVGALTDNHLDNGTFYDGSAYRVFWAKTQELDVPVYIHPTAPEGQTVFGIDQETYTPPRTWPPWRGLSCDVGLHFLRLYGAGVFEEFPHLKVVFGHMGEMVPFMLEQADGMLSPRRIGRATLLEVYKRNIWITTSRFFSRNKMATVLCNIRVDKITYSVDHPYSSNVQGREFKEQLKDTSYYVLLIDAVSLKRQVKAANSRILAQLKLPEVHRAISFLGRQVAMRLINTSTYELREFFEGQTPHYAILSHTWGYEEVELRDMLPSPEVAKSKAGFTKIRLTCEQARHDELDWAWVDT
;
A
#
# COMPACT_ATOMS: atom_id res chain seq x y z
N MET A 1 6.68 29.05 -6.64
CA MET A 1 6.05 28.44 -5.45
C MET A 1 5.55 29.54 -4.53
N ARG A 2 4.27 29.53 -4.14
CA ARG A 2 3.68 30.44 -3.12
C ARG A 2 3.46 29.71 -1.78
N GLN A 3 4.39 28.87 -1.35
CA GLN A 3 4.31 28.13 -0.08
C GLN A 3 5.39 28.63 0.90
N VAL A 4 5.23 28.34 2.18
CA VAL A 4 6.26 28.55 3.21
C VAL A 4 6.76 27.24 3.74
N THR A 5 8.08 27.12 3.83
CA THR A 5 8.74 26.00 4.49
C THR A 5 8.69 26.23 5.99
N CYS A 6 8.07 25.32 6.73
CA CYS A 6 7.99 25.37 8.18
C CYS A 6 8.87 24.26 8.78
N GLN A 7 9.95 24.64 9.46
CA GLN A 7 10.68 23.72 10.34
C GLN A 7 9.94 23.61 11.68
N LEU A 8 9.45 22.42 12.01
CA LEU A 8 8.62 22.17 13.18
C LEU A 8 9.41 21.92 14.49
N LEU A 9 10.67 22.37 14.55
CA LEU A 9 11.54 22.27 15.74
C LEU A 9 11.04 23.18 16.89
N ALA A 10 10.50 24.36 16.54
CA ALA A 10 9.89 25.30 17.49
C ALA A 10 8.40 25.46 17.13
N ILE A 11 7.57 24.54 17.64
CA ILE A 11 6.19 24.34 17.16
C ILE A 11 5.31 25.60 17.29
N THR A 12 5.42 26.32 18.40
CA THR A 12 4.68 27.58 18.61
C THR A 12 5.13 28.66 17.62
N TYR A 13 6.43 28.77 17.37
CA TYR A 13 6.97 29.64 16.34
C TYR A 13 6.50 29.23 14.94
N ALA A 14 6.48 27.92 14.64
CA ALA A 14 6.02 27.43 13.35
C ALA A 14 4.53 27.74 13.08
N ALA A 15 3.68 27.67 14.10
CA ALA A 15 2.28 28.08 13.99
C ALA A 15 2.14 29.59 13.72
N SER A 16 2.88 30.43 14.45
CA SER A 16 2.90 31.89 14.22
C SER A 16 3.49 32.26 12.86
N GLU A 17 4.55 31.59 12.41
CA GLU A 17 5.15 31.84 11.10
C GLU A 17 4.24 31.40 9.97
N LEU A 18 3.48 30.30 10.14
CA LEU A 18 2.45 29.91 9.18
C LEU A 18 1.37 30.99 9.06
N GLU A 19 0.90 31.54 10.17
CA GLU A 19 -0.09 32.62 10.19
C GLU A 19 0.44 33.88 9.50
N ARG A 20 1.66 34.32 9.85
CA ARG A 20 2.32 35.47 9.21
C ARG A 20 2.49 35.23 7.71
N ALA A 21 2.92 34.03 7.33
CA ALA A 21 3.11 33.64 5.94
C ALA A 21 1.82 33.71 5.12
N THR A 22 0.72 33.21 5.64
CA THR A 22 -0.56 33.14 4.91
C THR A 22 -1.25 34.49 4.87
N THR A 23 -1.27 35.21 6.00
CA THR A 23 -2.02 36.46 6.15
C THR A 23 -1.28 37.68 5.60
N GLU A 24 0.03 37.78 5.85
CA GLU A 24 0.83 38.96 5.45
C GLU A 24 1.56 38.74 4.12
N LEU A 25 2.07 37.53 3.88
CA LEU A 25 2.90 37.24 2.70
C LEU A 25 2.15 36.55 1.55
N GLY A 26 0.84 36.32 1.71
CA GLY A 26 -0.02 35.73 0.67
C GLY A 26 0.36 34.30 0.27
N ARG A 27 0.91 33.53 1.21
CA ARG A 27 1.33 32.14 1.01
C ARG A 27 0.12 31.22 1.17
N VAL A 28 0.10 30.10 0.46
CA VAL A 28 -1.10 29.26 0.31
C VAL A 28 -1.07 27.98 1.15
N GLY A 29 -0.13 27.88 2.09
CA GLY A 29 0.05 26.71 2.95
C GLY A 29 1.50 26.45 3.31
N ALA A 30 1.71 25.33 4.00
CA ALA A 30 3.02 24.89 4.49
C ALA A 30 3.58 23.75 3.65
N LEU A 31 4.90 23.69 3.53
CA LEU A 31 5.65 22.50 3.16
C LEU A 31 6.60 22.15 4.30
N THR A 32 6.64 20.89 4.69
CA THR A 32 7.46 20.41 5.79
C THR A 32 8.10 19.06 5.44
N ASP A 33 9.24 18.81 6.05
CA ASP A 33 9.92 17.52 6.02
C ASP A 33 9.07 16.43 6.70
N ASN A 34 9.29 15.17 6.38
CA ASN A 34 8.47 14.07 6.90
C ASN A 34 8.61 13.89 8.42
N HIS A 35 9.80 14.12 8.94
CA HIS A 35 10.11 14.04 10.36
C HIS A 35 11.27 15.00 10.67
N LEU A 36 11.49 15.26 11.95
CA LEU A 36 12.70 15.95 12.41
C LEU A 36 13.95 15.07 12.21
N ASP A 37 15.14 15.65 12.27
CA ASP A 37 16.42 14.92 12.08
C ASP A 37 16.58 13.73 13.06
N ASN A 38 15.99 13.85 14.26
CA ASN A 38 15.97 12.79 15.26
C ASN A 38 14.91 11.68 15.01
N GLY A 39 14.24 11.69 13.84
CA GLY A 39 13.20 10.74 13.46
C GLY A 39 11.82 10.99 14.09
N THR A 40 11.63 12.12 14.79
CA THR A 40 10.34 12.43 15.42
C THR A 40 9.31 12.88 14.38
N PHE A 41 8.19 12.15 14.32
CA PHE A 41 7.01 12.47 13.52
C PHE A 41 6.08 13.46 14.25
N TYR A 42 5.11 14.03 13.52
CA TYR A 42 4.26 15.12 14.01
C TYR A 42 2.93 14.65 14.61
N ASP A 43 2.88 13.41 15.11
CA ASP A 43 1.70 12.80 15.74
C ASP A 43 1.55 13.09 17.24
N GLY A 44 2.63 13.53 17.90
CA GLY A 44 2.64 13.86 19.33
C GLY A 44 1.74 15.04 19.72
N SER A 45 1.29 15.08 20.97
CA SER A 45 0.37 16.12 21.49
C SER A 45 0.93 17.54 21.37
N ALA A 46 2.24 17.72 21.43
CA ALA A 46 2.89 19.02 21.25
C ALA A 46 2.58 19.65 19.88
N TYR A 47 2.39 18.83 18.83
CA TYR A 47 2.11 19.29 17.47
C TYR A 47 0.65 19.71 17.26
N ARG A 48 -0.26 19.47 18.23
CA ARG A 48 -1.68 19.88 18.13
C ARG A 48 -1.83 21.38 17.93
N VAL A 49 -0.93 22.19 18.49
CA VAL A 49 -0.92 23.66 18.28
C VAL A 49 -0.75 24.01 16.81
N PHE A 50 0.14 23.32 16.11
CA PHE A 50 0.36 23.54 14.68
C PHE A 50 -0.84 23.05 13.85
N TRP A 51 -1.36 21.85 14.13
CA TRP A 51 -2.51 21.30 13.41
C TRP A 51 -3.81 22.10 13.62
N ALA A 52 -4.01 22.66 14.82
CA ALA A 52 -5.10 23.57 15.10
C ALA A 52 -4.99 24.83 14.24
N LYS A 53 -3.80 25.44 14.18
CA LYS A 53 -3.55 26.66 13.40
C LYS A 53 -3.69 26.43 11.89
N THR A 54 -3.22 25.30 11.36
CA THR A 54 -3.38 24.99 9.91
C THR A 54 -4.85 24.84 9.54
N GLN A 55 -5.65 24.20 10.40
CA GLN A 55 -7.09 24.08 10.21
C GLN A 55 -7.81 25.42 10.35
N GLU A 56 -7.45 26.24 11.36
CA GLU A 56 -7.99 27.59 11.57
C GLU A 56 -7.79 28.48 10.33
N LEU A 57 -6.60 28.42 9.73
CA LEU A 57 -6.25 29.18 8.52
C LEU A 57 -6.81 28.53 7.23
N ASP A 58 -7.40 27.34 7.32
CA ASP A 58 -7.92 26.54 6.22
C ASP A 58 -6.89 26.23 5.11
N VAL A 59 -5.61 26.11 5.47
CA VAL A 59 -4.50 25.89 4.53
C VAL A 59 -3.94 24.47 4.57
N PRO A 60 -3.48 23.92 3.43
CA PRO A 60 -2.86 22.61 3.38
C PRO A 60 -1.45 22.58 3.95
N VAL A 61 -1.06 21.41 4.46
CA VAL A 61 0.32 21.05 4.80
C VAL A 61 0.81 19.97 3.86
N TYR A 62 1.84 20.26 3.07
CA TYR A 62 2.53 19.30 2.23
C TYR A 62 3.62 18.61 3.04
N ILE A 63 3.48 17.31 3.26
CA ILE A 63 4.51 16.49 3.94
C ILE A 63 5.40 15.87 2.86
N HIS A 64 6.65 16.31 2.80
CA HIS A 64 7.63 15.87 1.81
C HIS A 64 8.54 14.78 2.38
N PRO A 65 8.93 13.74 1.62
CA PRO A 65 9.88 12.73 2.09
C PRO A 65 11.23 13.34 2.49
N THR A 66 11.80 12.90 3.61
CA THR A 66 13.05 13.43 4.16
C THR A 66 13.92 12.27 4.63
N ALA A 67 15.18 12.24 4.19
CA ALA A 67 16.06 11.15 4.55
C ALA A 67 16.42 11.21 6.04
N PRO A 68 16.38 10.09 6.77
CA PRO A 68 16.91 10.05 8.13
C PRO A 68 18.41 10.32 8.12
N GLU A 69 18.87 11.13 9.07
CA GLU A 69 20.30 11.41 9.22
C GLU A 69 21.04 10.14 9.66
N GLY A 70 22.11 9.78 8.95
CA GLY A 70 23.00 8.68 9.33
C GLY A 70 22.51 7.25 9.05
N GLN A 71 21.30 7.05 8.49
CA GLN A 71 20.83 5.72 8.07
C GLN A 71 20.84 5.55 6.56
N THR A 72 21.44 4.46 6.06
CA THR A 72 21.19 4.03 4.69
C THR A 72 19.79 3.40 4.65
N VAL A 73 18.99 3.72 3.62
CA VAL A 73 17.61 3.19 3.42
C VAL A 73 17.53 1.66 3.57
N PHE A 74 18.62 0.96 3.33
CA PHE A 74 18.66 -0.48 3.35
C PHE A 74 19.25 -1.07 4.65
N GLY A 75 19.90 -0.27 5.50
CA GLY A 75 20.64 -0.79 6.66
C GLY A 75 21.70 -1.84 6.28
N ILE A 76 22.04 -1.96 4.99
CA ILE A 76 22.94 -2.95 4.46
C ILE A 76 24.37 -2.49 4.74
N ASP A 77 25.18 -3.43 5.17
CA ASP A 77 26.63 -3.29 5.26
C ASP A 77 27.18 -2.76 3.93
N GLN A 78 27.83 -1.60 3.96
CA GLN A 78 28.37 -0.94 2.78
C GLN A 78 29.43 -1.80 2.07
N GLU A 79 30.00 -2.82 2.74
CA GLU A 79 30.89 -3.81 2.12
C GLU A 79 30.18 -4.72 1.11
N THR A 80 28.88 -4.99 1.30
CA THR A 80 28.11 -5.90 0.43
C THR A 80 27.29 -5.16 -0.63
N TYR A 81 26.97 -3.88 -0.40
CA TYR A 81 26.21 -3.08 -1.35
C TYR A 81 26.56 -1.60 -1.23
N THR A 82 27.19 -1.07 -2.28
CA THR A 82 27.29 0.37 -2.48
C THR A 82 26.11 0.82 -3.35
N PRO A 83 25.12 1.56 -2.81
CA PRO A 83 24.02 2.06 -3.62
C PRO A 83 24.58 2.94 -4.76
N PRO A 84 23.98 2.89 -5.97
CA PRO A 84 24.38 3.78 -7.05
C PRO A 84 24.37 5.23 -6.57
N ARG A 85 25.38 6.05 -6.92
CA ARG A 85 25.38 7.50 -6.64
C ARG A 85 24.11 8.21 -7.15
N THR A 86 23.42 7.60 -8.12
CA THR A 86 22.17 8.06 -8.74
C THR A 86 20.91 7.49 -8.09
N TRP A 87 21.03 6.73 -7.01
CA TRP A 87 19.94 6.29 -6.14
C TRP A 87 19.82 7.27 -4.97
N PRO A 88 19.09 8.38 -5.14
CA PRO A 88 18.97 9.32 -4.06
C PRO A 88 18.24 8.68 -2.87
N PRO A 89 18.67 8.97 -1.63
CA PRO A 89 18.14 8.36 -0.40
C PRO A 89 16.62 8.41 -0.29
N TRP A 90 15.95 9.38 -0.94
CA TRP A 90 14.51 9.53 -0.85
C TRP A 90 13.66 8.51 -1.61
N ARG A 91 14.24 7.65 -2.46
CA ARG A 91 13.47 6.64 -3.22
C ARG A 91 12.87 5.51 -2.37
N GLY A 92 13.32 5.28 -1.13
CA GLY A 92 12.71 4.34 -0.18
C GLY A 92 11.77 4.98 0.86
N LEU A 93 11.70 6.32 0.88
CA LEU A 93 11.06 7.09 1.96
C LEU A 93 9.56 7.31 1.76
N SER A 94 8.99 6.88 0.63
CA SER A 94 7.52 6.90 0.44
C SER A 94 6.83 6.07 1.52
N CYS A 95 7.43 4.96 1.95
CA CYS A 95 6.93 4.16 3.07
C CYS A 95 6.84 4.97 4.37
N ASP A 96 7.79 5.88 4.63
CA ASP A 96 7.84 6.65 5.87
C ASP A 96 6.79 7.75 5.89
N VAL A 97 6.48 8.38 4.75
CA VAL A 97 5.35 9.33 4.68
C VAL A 97 4.03 8.57 4.84
N GLY A 98 3.93 7.38 4.26
CA GLY A 98 2.79 6.50 4.51
C GLY A 98 2.64 6.11 5.99
N LEU A 99 3.74 5.77 6.65
CA LEU A 99 3.77 5.53 8.09
C LEU A 99 3.33 6.78 8.87
N HIS A 100 3.83 7.96 8.51
CA HIS A 100 3.44 9.21 9.14
C HIS A 100 1.92 9.43 9.08
N PHE A 101 1.28 9.19 7.93
CA PHE A 101 -0.18 9.22 7.81
C PHE A 101 -0.86 8.28 8.81
N LEU A 102 -0.40 7.03 8.89
CA LEU A 102 -0.94 6.03 9.82
C LEU A 102 -0.72 6.45 11.29
N ARG A 103 0.39 7.11 11.61
CA ARG A 103 0.66 7.66 12.95
C ARG A 103 -0.27 8.81 13.30
N LEU A 104 -0.47 9.76 12.39
CA LEU A 104 -1.43 10.87 12.56
C LEU A 104 -2.85 10.35 12.77
N TYR A 105 -3.24 9.33 11.99
CA TYR A 105 -4.47 8.59 12.22
C TYR A 105 -4.44 7.97 13.61
N GLY A 106 -3.55 7.03 13.91
CA GLY A 106 -3.49 6.35 15.21
C GLY A 106 -3.56 7.27 16.43
N ALA A 107 -2.88 8.42 16.37
CA ALA A 107 -2.82 9.43 17.43
C ALA A 107 -4.06 10.31 17.59
N GLY A 108 -5.08 10.18 16.73
CA GLY A 108 -6.34 10.91 16.87
C GLY A 108 -6.37 12.30 16.22
N VAL A 109 -5.35 12.66 15.43
CA VAL A 109 -5.19 14.02 14.90
C VAL A 109 -6.38 14.42 14.02
N PHE A 110 -6.91 13.50 13.20
CA PHE A 110 -8.02 13.78 12.29
C PHE A 110 -9.40 13.75 12.95
N GLU A 111 -9.49 13.26 14.19
CA GLU A 111 -10.69 13.33 15.03
C GLU A 111 -10.76 14.69 15.71
N GLU A 112 -9.61 15.17 16.20
CA GLU A 112 -9.47 16.52 16.77
C GLU A 112 -9.60 17.60 15.69
N PHE A 113 -9.05 17.36 14.49
CA PHE A 113 -9.02 18.30 13.37
C PHE A 113 -9.64 17.68 12.09
N PRO A 114 -10.99 17.55 12.04
CA PRO A 114 -11.67 16.86 10.95
C PRO A 114 -11.58 17.56 9.60
N HIS A 115 -11.22 18.85 9.55
CA HIS A 115 -11.06 19.64 8.34
C HIS A 115 -9.60 19.85 7.93
N LEU A 116 -8.65 19.23 8.64
CA LEU A 116 -7.23 19.30 8.31
C LEU A 116 -6.98 18.82 6.87
N LYS A 117 -6.17 19.58 6.12
CA LYS A 117 -5.79 19.26 4.74
C LYS A 117 -4.31 18.87 4.70
N VAL A 118 -4.03 17.62 4.35
CA VAL A 118 -2.65 17.12 4.19
C VAL A 118 -2.42 16.73 2.74
N VAL A 119 -1.27 17.11 2.18
CA VAL A 119 -0.89 16.85 0.80
C VAL A 119 0.30 15.91 0.76
N PHE A 120 0.19 14.83 -0.02
CA PHE A 120 1.27 13.90 -0.30
C PHE A 120 1.75 14.02 -1.75
N GLY A 121 3.07 13.96 -1.94
CA GLY A 121 3.69 13.90 -3.26
C GLY A 121 3.62 12.52 -3.90
N HIS A 122 4.32 12.36 -5.01
CA HIS A 122 4.76 11.04 -5.51
C HIS A 122 3.63 10.03 -5.72
N MET A 123 2.48 10.48 -6.24
CA MET A 123 1.27 9.65 -6.38
C MET A 123 0.75 9.08 -5.06
N GLY A 124 1.00 9.78 -3.95
CA GLY A 124 0.48 9.47 -2.62
C GLY A 124 1.34 8.52 -1.81
N GLU A 125 2.64 8.47 -2.04
CA GLU A 125 3.62 7.85 -1.12
C GLU A 125 3.27 6.41 -0.69
N MET A 126 2.88 5.57 -1.66
CA MET A 126 2.43 4.19 -1.44
C MET A 126 1.16 4.00 -0.61
N VAL A 127 0.62 5.05 0.01
CA VAL A 127 -0.63 4.99 0.79
C VAL A 127 -1.78 4.42 -0.04
N PRO A 128 -2.07 4.86 -1.29
CA PRO A 128 -3.15 4.27 -2.08
C PRO A 128 -3.02 2.76 -2.31
N PHE A 129 -1.80 2.23 -2.27
CA PHE A 129 -1.53 0.81 -2.50
C PHE A 129 -1.83 -0.04 -1.25
N MET A 130 -1.57 0.49 -0.06
CA MET A 130 -1.75 -0.23 1.20
C MET A 130 -3.05 0.12 1.93
N LEU A 131 -3.82 1.09 1.41
CA LEU A 131 -4.95 1.70 2.10
C LEU A 131 -6.01 0.71 2.56
N GLU A 132 -6.47 -0.20 1.69
CA GLU A 132 -7.50 -1.19 2.06
C GLU A 132 -7.03 -2.15 3.16
N GLN A 133 -5.77 -2.59 3.08
CA GLN A 133 -5.19 -3.47 4.08
C GLN A 133 -5.04 -2.75 5.42
N ALA A 134 -4.48 -1.54 5.40
CA ALA A 134 -4.30 -0.71 6.58
C ALA A 134 -5.65 -0.36 7.23
N ASP A 135 -6.67 -0.05 6.43
CA ASP A 135 -8.04 0.21 6.90
C ASP A 135 -8.62 -1.02 7.62
N GLY A 136 -8.51 -2.21 7.03
CA GLY A 136 -9.00 -3.45 7.67
C GLY A 136 -8.30 -3.81 8.99
N MET A 137 -7.05 -3.37 9.18
CA MET A 137 -6.28 -3.63 10.39
C MET A 137 -6.41 -2.54 11.46
N LEU A 138 -6.47 -1.27 11.05
CA LEU A 138 -6.38 -0.11 11.93
C LEU A 138 -7.73 0.57 12.19
N SER A 139 -8.68 0.48 11.25
CA SER A 139 -9.99 1.12 11.43
C SER A 139 -10.74 0.46 12.59
N PRO A 140 -11.33 1.28 13.46
CA PRO A 140 -11.54 0.87 14.84
C PRO A 140 -12.60 -0.22 15.02
N ARG A 141 -12.22 -1.22 15.83
CA ARG A 141 -13.08 -2.01 16.73
C ARG A 141 -13.68 -1.19 17.89
N ARG A 142 -13.53 0.15 17.87
CA ARG A 142 -14.06 1.13 18.83
C ARG A 142 -15.15 1.95 18.16
N ILE A 143 -16.35 1.91 18.75
CA ILE A 143 -17.55 2.58 18.25
C ILE A 143 -17.32 4.11 18.24
N GLY A 144 -17.66 4.78 17.14
CA GLY A 144 -17.80 6.25 17.08
C GLY A 144 -16.65 7.04 16.44
N ARG A 145 -15.66 6.38 15.82
CA ARG A 145 -14.54 7.03 15.13
C ARG A 145 -14.56 6.74 13.62
N ALA A 146 -14.15 7.72 12.81
CA ALA A 146 -14.03 7.56 11.36
C ALA A 146 -12.98 6.50 10.99
N THR A 147 -13.27 5.73 9.95
CA THR A 147 -12.34 4.75 9.37
C THR A 147 -11.15 5.47 8.72
N LEU A 148 -10.02 4.77 8.59
CA LEU A 148 -8.84 5.25 7.87
C LEU A 148 -9.20 5.63 6.43
N LEU A 149 -10.05 4.86 5.76
CA LEU A 149 -10.53 5.14 4.41
C LEU A 149 -11.35 6.44 4.35
N GLU A 150 -12.23 6.69 5.33
CA GLU A 150 -13.00 7.93 5.43
C GLU A 150 -12.08 9.13 5.68
N VAL A 151 -11.14 9.01 6.61
CA VAL A 151 -10.12 10.04 6.87
C VAL A 151 -9.28 10.30 5.63
N TYR A 152 -8.82 9.26 4.94
CA TYR A 152 -8.04 9.40 3.72
C TYR A 152 -8.82 10.18 2.65
N LYS A 153 -10.08 9.80 2.39
CA LYS A 153 -10.95 10.49 1.43
C LYS A 153 -11.27 11.92 1.86
N ARG A 154 -11.39 12.20 3.16
CA ARG A 154 -11.77 13.52 3.71
C ARG A 154 -10.60 14.49 3.84
N ASN A 155 -9.41 14.03 4.25
CA ASN A 155 -8.33 14.87 4.73
C ASN A 155 -7.07 14.87 3.83
N ILE A 156 -6.94 13.93 2.90
CA ILE A 156 -5.72 13.76 2.08
C ILE A 156 -5.91 14.29 0.66
N TRP A 157 -4.87 14.93 0.13
CA TRP A 157 -4.70 15.36 -1.27
C TRP A 157 -3.39 14.80 -1.81
N ILE A 158 -3.32 14.60 -3.12
CA ILE A 158 -2.17 13.95 -3.77
C ILE A 158 -1.64 14.83 -4.89
N THR A 159 -0.32 14.78 -5.10
CA THR A 159 0.32 15.34 -6.29
C THR A 159 0.99 14.27 -7.15
N THR A 160 1.11 14.55 -8.46
CA THR A 160 1.75 13.64 -9.43
C THR A 160 3.28 13.74 -9.47
N SER A 161 3.88 14.46 -8.52
CA SER A 161 5.31 14.85 -8.53
C SER A 161 6.20 13.64 -8.84
N ARG A 162 7.05 13.75 -9.88
CA ARG A 162 8.03 12.74 -10.33
C ARG A 162 7.51 11.35 -10.77
N PHE A 163 6.30 10.96 -10.40
CA PHE A 163 5.75 9.61 -10.57
C PHE A 163 4.80 9.53 -11.77
N PHE A 164 5.34 9.79 -12.96
CA PHE A 164 4.61 9.81 -14.24
C PHE A 164 4.28 8.39 -14.74
N SER A 165 3.23 7.78 -14.21
CA SER A 165 2.81 6.43 -14.58
C SER A 165 1.29 6.29 -14.60
N ARG A 166 0.76 5.81 -15.74
CA ARG A 166 -0.68 5.57 -15.90
C ARG A 166 -1.21 4.48 -14.97
N ASN A 167 -0.44 3.41 -14.74
CA ASN A 167 -0.77 2.36 -13.78
C ASN A 167 -0.95 2.92 -12.36
N LYS A 168 -0.01 3.77 -11.92
CA LYS A 168 -0.09 4.40 -10.59
C LYS A 168 -1.27 5.36 -10.49
N MET A 169 -1.51 6.16 -11.54
CA MET A 169 -2.68 7.03 -11.61
C MET A 169 -3.99 6.23 -11.52
N ALA A 170 -4.09 5.09 -12.19
CA ALA A 170 -5.26 4.22 -12.08
C ALA A 170 -5.50 3.74 -10.64
N THR A 171 -4.44 3.34 -9.92
CA THR A 171 -4.52 3.00 -8.48
C THR A 171 -5.01 4.18 -7.65
N VAL A 172 -4.49 5.38 -7.88
CA VAL A 172 -4.91 6.60 -7.17
C VAL A 172 -6.39 6.89 -7.43
N LEU A 173 -6.82 6.86 -8.70
CA LEU A 173 -8.21 7.10 -9.10
C LEU A 173 -9.20 6.08 -8.51
N CYS A 174 -8.76 4.86 -8.20
CA CYS A 174 -9.59 3.85 -7.53
C CYS A 174 -9.79 4.12 -6.03
N ASN A 175 -8.97 4.99 -5.42
CA ASN A 175 -8.93 5.22 -3.97
C ASN A 175 -9.36 6.63 -3.56
N ILE A 176 -9.18 7.63 -4.42
CA ILE A 176 -9.48 9.04 -4.11
C ILE A 176 -10.22 9.72 -5.26
N ARG A 177 -10.99 10.76 -4.93
CA ARG A 177 -11.70 11.57 -5.93
C ARG A 177 -10.73 12.45 -6.71
N VAL A 178 -11.05 12.70 -7.98
CA VAL A 178 -10.19 13.47 -8.90
C VAL A 178 -9.95 14.92 -8.46
N ASP A 179 -10.91 15.54 -7.76
CA ASP A 179 -10.78 16.91 -7.22
C ASP A 179 -9.68 17.04 -6.16
N LYS A 180 -9.19 15.91 -5.64
CA LYS A 180 -8.12 15.84 -4.66
C LYS A 180 -6.75 15.48 -5.25
N ILE A 181 -6.66 15.37 -6.57
CA ILE A 181 -5.43 15.07 -7.29
C ILE A 181 -4.96 16.33 -8.01
N THR A 182 -3.71 16.71 -7.77
CA THR A 182 -3.11 17.91 -8.36
C THR A 182 -1.87 17.57 -9.18
N TYR A 183 -1.67 18.26 -10.29
CA TYR A 183 -0.49 18.06 -11.12
C TYR A 183 0.72 18.75 -10.50
N SER A 184 1.83 18.01 -10.37
CA SER A 184 3.14 18.52 -9.95
C SER A 184 4.25 17.74 -10.67
N VAL A 185 5.41 18.37 -10.82
CA VAL A 185 6.55 17.81 -11.56
C VAL A 185 7.67 17.32 -10.65
N ASP A 186 7.93 18.01 -9.54
CA ASP A 186 9.16 17.88 -8.73
C ASP A 186 10.43 18.45 -9.39
N HIS A 187 10.33 19.66 -9.93
CA HIS A 187 11.51 20.36 -10.47
C HIS A 187 12.38 20.89 -9.31
N PRO A 188 13.73 20.76 -9.34
CA PRO A 188 14.58 20.36 -10.47
C PRO A 188 14.92 18.87 -10.57
N TYR A 189 14.41 18.03 -9.67
CA TYR A 189 14.73 16.59 -9.65
C TYR A 189 14.07 15.79 -10.78
N SER A 190 13.02 16.34 -11.38
CA SER A 190 12.32 15.83 -12.55
C SER A 190 12.15 16.91 -13.62
N SER A 191 12.11 16.47 -14.89
CA SER A 191 12.00 17.37 -16.03
C SER A 191 10.55 17.77 -16.31
N ASN A 192 10.33 19.05 -16.61
CA ASN A 192 9.04 19.55 -17.09
C ASN A 192 8.60 18.90 -18.42
N VAL A 193 9.55 18.36 -19.20
CA VAL A 193 9.25 17.60 -20.43
C VAL A 193 8.52 16.31 -20.09
N GLN A 194 9.06 15.52 -19.16
CA GLN A 194 8.44 14.27 -18.70
C GLN A 194 7.05 14.51 -18.09
N GLY A 195 6.89 15.59 -17.31
CA GLY A 195 5.60 15.97 -16.75
C GLY A 195 4.58 16.36 -17.84
N ARG A 196 5.01 17.10 -18.87
CA ARG A 196 4.15 17.45 -20.01
C ARG A 196 3.72 16.20 -20.78
N GLU A 197 4.65 15.29 -21.09
CA GLU A 197 4.34 14.02 -21.77
C GLU A 197 3.31 13.21 -20.98
N PHE A 198 3.47 13.14 -19.65
CA PHE A 198 2.49 12.49 -18.79
C PHE A 198 1.12 13.14 -18.85
N LYS A 199 1.06 14.48 -18.86
CA LYS A 199 -0.21 15.22 -19.02
C LYS A 199 -0.89 14.92 -20.35
N GLU A 200 -0.12 14.75 -21.43
CA GLU A 200 -0.66 14.33 -22.73
C GLU A 200 -1.19 12.89 -22.67
N GLN A 201 -0.47 11.97 -22.03
CA GLN A 201 -0.95 10.59 -21.82
C GLN A 201 -2.24 10.52 -20.99
N LEU A 202 -2.46 11.46 -20.07
CA LEU A 202 -3.69 11.53 -19.27
C LEU A 202 -4.94 11.90 -20.08
N LYS A 203 -4.77 12.51 -21.28
CA LYS A 203 -5.90 12.83 -22.17
C LYS A 203 -6.53 11.58 -22.78
N ASP A 204 -5.77 10.50 -22.92
CA ASP A 204 -6.29 9.20 -23.32
C ASP A 204 -7.00 8.53 -22.15
N THR A 205 -8.29 8.83 -22.03
CA THR A 205 -9.18 8.34 -20.96
C THR A 205 -9.58 6.88 -21.15
N SER A 206 -9.46 6.32 -22.36
CA SER A 206 -9.90 4.96 -22.69
C SER A 206 -9.23 3.90 -21.80
N TYR A 207 -7.95 4.10 -21.52
CA TYR A 207 -7.14 3.26 -20.63
C TYR A 207 -7.65 3.25 -19.19
N TYR A 208 -8.06 4.41 -18.66
CA TYR A 208 -8.53 4.53 -17.28
C TYR A 208 -9.93 3.95 -17.12
N VAL A 209 -10.81 4.12 -18.12
CA VAL A 209 -12.13 3.49 -18.15
C VAL A 209 -11.99 1.97 -18.12
N LEU A 210 -11.17 1.38 -18.98
CA LEU A 210 -10.95 -0.07 -19.01
C LEU A 210 -10.43 -0.65 -17.68
N LEU A 211 -9.47 0.05 -17.04
CA LEU A 211 -8.90 -0.41 -15.77
C LEU A 211 -9.83 -0.21 -14.58
N ILE A 212 -10.48 0.95 -14.48
CA ILE A 212 -11.41 1.26 -13.40
C ILE A 212 -12.64 0.38 -13.53
N ASP A 213 -13.17 0.16 -14.74
CA ASP A 213 -14.27 -0.76 -14.96
C ASP A 213 -13.90 -2.19 -14.59
N ALA A 214 -12.67 -2.65 -14.84
CA ALA A 214 -12.22 -3.97 -14.39
C ALA A 214 -12.12 -4.10 -12.86
N VAL A 215 -11.64 -3.06 -12.16
CA VAL A 215 -11.52 -3.02 -10.69
C VAL A 215 -12.89 -2.82 -10.02
N SER A 216 -13.72 -1.96 -10.58
CA SER A 216 -15.12 -1.75 -10.21
C SER A 216 -15.94 -3.01 -10.48
N LEU A 217 -15.71 -3.70 -11.61
CA LEU A 217 -16.23 -5.05 -11.87
C LEU A 217 -15.83 -6.00 -10.76
N LYS A 218 -14.57 -6.02 -10.31
CA LYS A 218 -14.15 -6.95 -9.24
C LYS A 218 -14.88 -6.68 -7.92
N ARG A 219 -15.09 -5.41 -7.55
CA ARG A 219 -15.89 -5.04 -6.35
C ARG A 219 -17.39 -5.33 -6.54
N GLN A 220 -17.94 -5.10 -7.73
CA GLN A 220 -19.34 -5.37 -8.07
C GLN A 220 -19.63 -6.86 -8.27
N VAL A 221 -18.69 -7.65 -8.80
CA VAL A 221 -18.75 -9.11 -8.94
C VAL A 221 -18.80 -9.79 -7.57
N LYS A 222 -18.16 -9.20 -6.55
CA LYS A 222 -18.30 -9.65 -5.16
C LYS A 222 -19.70 -9.34 -4.59
N ALA A 223 -20.45 -8.41 -5.19
CA ALA A 223 -21.75 -7.94 -4.72
C ALA A 223 -22.95 -8.39 -5.59
N ALA A 224 -22.74 -8.79 -6.84
CA ALA A 224 -23.80 -9.09 -7.79
C ALA A 224 -23.46 -10.33 -8.63
N ASN A 225 -24.14 -11.43 -8.30
CA ASN A 225 -24.04 -12.68 -9.04
C ASN A 225 -24.62 -12.59 -10.47
N SER A 226 -23.86 -13.15 -11.40
CA SER A 226 -24.21 -13.82 -12.66
C SER A 226 -24.94 -13.07 -13.79
N ARG A 227 -25.87 -12.15 -13.55
CA ARG A 227 -26.79 -11.66 -14.60
C ARG A 227 -26.26 -10.52 -15.46
N ILE A 228 -25.53 -9.57 -14.88
CA ILE A 228 -24.93 -8.44 -15.61
C ILE A 228 -23.73 -8.91 -16.46
N LEU A 229 -23.08 -10.00 -16.04
CA LEU A 229 -21.83 -10.52 -16.59
C LEU A 229 -21.96 -11.16 -17.98
N ALA A 230 -23.14 -11.63 -18.37
CA ALA A 230 -23.38 -12.23 -19.68
C ALA A 230 -23.45 -11.20 -20.84
N GLN A 231 -23.53 -9.90 -20.53
CA GLN A 231 -23.76 -8.85 -21.52
C GLN A 231 -22.48 -8.14 -22.00
N LEU A 232 -21.33 -8.32 -21.32
CA LEU A 232 -20.09 -7.63 -21.65
C LEU A 232 -19.20 -8.48 -22.57
N LYS A 233 -19.22 -8.24 -23.88
CA LYS A 233 -18.39 -8.94 -24.88
C LYS A 233 -16.92 -8.51 -24.85
N LEU A 234 -16.19 -8.78 -23.77
CA LEU A 234 -14.75 -8.54 -23.67
C LEU A 234 -14.01 -9.86 -23.37
N PRO A 235 -13.25 -10.44 -24.32
CA PRO A 235 -12.60 -11.74 -24.17
C PRO A 235 -11.54 -11.81 -23.06
N GLU A 236 -10.84 -10.71 -22.79
CA GLU A 236 -9.80 -10.64 -21.76
C GLU A 236 -10.40 -10.61 -20.35
N VAL A 237 -11.52 -9.90 -20.18
CA VAL A 237 -12.31 -9.87 -18.94
C VAL A 237 -12.86 -11.26 -18.63
N HIS A 238 -13.36 -11.99 -19.62
CA HIS A 238 -13.82 -13.37 -19.44
C HIS A 238 -12.69 -14.34 -19.02
N ARG A 239 -11.47 -14.18 -19.55
CA ARG A 239 -10.30 -14.97 -19.12
C ARG A 239 -9.88 -14.66 -17.68
N ALA A 240 -9.82 -13.38 -17.32
CA ALA A 240 -9.52 -12.97 -15.95
C ALA A 240 -10.61 -13.43 -14.95
N ILE A 241 -11.89 -13.38 -15.35
CA ILE A 241 -13.01 -13.84 -14.53
C ILE A 241 -13.00 -15.37 -14.35
N SER A 242 -12.70 -16.17 -15.38
CA SER A 242 -12.63 -17.63 -15.20
C SER A 242 -11.49 -18.05 -14.27
N PHE A 243 -10.41 -17.27 -14.23
CA PHE A 243 -9.33 -17.42 -13.27
C PHE A 243 -9.76 -17.03 -11.84
N LEU A 244 -10.49 -15.93 -11.68
CA LEU A 244 -10.91 -15.38 -10.38
C LEU A 244 -12.15 -16.05 -9.77
N GLY A 245 -12.99 -16.73 -10.57
CA GLY A 245 -14.21 -17.42 -10.14
C GLY A 245 -14.01 -18.86 -9.67
N ARG A 246 -12.77 -19.36 -9.64
CA ARG A 246 -12.47 -20.65 -9.02
C ARG A 246 -12.67 -20.51 -7.50
N GLN A 247 -13.47 -21.40 -6.91
CA GLN A 247 -13.49 -21.52 -5.45
C GLN A 247 -12.05 -21.73 -4.97
N VAL A 248 -11.63 -20.89 -4.02
CA VAL A 248 -10.30 -20.99 -3.42
C VAL A 248 -10.35 -22.15 -2.44
N ALA A 249 -9.95 -23.33 -2.91
CA ALA A 249 -9.77 -24.49 -2.06
C ALA A 249 -8.34 -24.48 -1.49
N MET A 250 -8.23 -24.71 -0.18
CA MET A 250 -6.95 -25.05 0.44
C MET A 250 -6.62 -26.50 0.12
N ARG A 251 -5.42 -26.74 -0.41
CA ARG A 251 -4.94 -28.10 -0.69
C ARG A 251 -4.10 -28.58 0.48
N LEU A 252 -4.53 -29.63 1.14
CA LEU A 252 -3.78 -30.26 2.23
C LEU A 252 -3.33 -31.66 1.80
N ILE A 253 -2.15 -32.03 2.25
CA ILE A 253 -1.55 -33.35 2.07
C ILE A 253 -2.05 -34.21 3.24
N ASN A 254 -2.67 -35.35 2.94
CA ASN A 254 -2.96 -36.34 3.96
C ASN A 254 -1.64 -36.90 4.49
N THR A 255 -1.42 -36.82 5.80
CA THR A 255 -0.11 -37.17 6.36
C THR A 255 0.22 -38.65 6.23
N SER A 256 -0.80 -39.51 6.13
CA SER A 256 -0.65 -40.97 5.98
C SER A 256 -0.45 -41.41 4.53
N THR A 257 -1.23 -40.86 3.59
CA THR A 257 -1.20 -41.31 2.18
C THR A 257 -0.35 -40.43 1.27
N TYR A 258 -0.01 -39.22 1.71
CA TYR A 258 0.61 -38.14 0.92
C TYR A 258 -0.26 -37.62 -0.23
N GLU A 259 -1.54 -38.02 -0.30
CA GLU A 259 -2.45 -37.54 -1.33
C GLU A 259 -2.93 -36.12 -1.03
N LEU A 260 -3.10 -35.33 -2.09
CA LEU A 260 -3.67 -34.00 -1.99
C LEU A 260 -5.20 -34.06 -1.93
N ARG A 261 -5.77 -33.32 -0.99
CA ARG A 261 -7.21 -33.09 -0.89
C ARG A 261 -7.52 -31.61 -0.83
N GLU A 262 -8.58 -31.23 -1.53
CA GLU A 262 -9.11 -29.86 -1.53
C GLU A 262 -10.14 -29.68 -0.41
N PHE A 263 -9.98 -28.60 0.35
CA PHE A 263 -10.88 -28.16 1.43
C PHE A 263 -11.37 -26.75 1.13
N PHE A 264 -12.67 -26.52 1.28
CA PHE A 264 -13.27 -25.21 1.08
C PHE A 264 -13.40 -24.46 2.41
N GLU A 265 -13.57 -23.14 2.32
CA GLU A 265 -13.70 -22.26 3.49
C GLU A 265 -14.77 -22.78 4.48
N GLY A 266 -14.41 -22.85 5.76
CA GLY A 266 -15.27 -23.42 6.83
C GLY A 266 -15.20 -24.95 6.98
N GLN A 267 -14.45 -25.65 6.11
CA GLN A 267 -14.26 -27.11 6.17
C GLN A 267 -12.79 -27.50 6.39
N THR A 268 -11.90 -26.55 6.60
CA THR A 268 -10.47 -26.80 6.79
C THR A 268 -10.21 -27.47 8.16
N PRO A 269 -9.64 -28.68 8.21
CA PRO A 269 -9.28 -29.34 9.47
C PRO A 269 -8.10 -28.64 10.15
N HIS A 270 -7.72 -29.05 11.36
CA HIS A 270 -6.41 -28.70 11.90
C HIS A 270 -5.29 -29.34 11.07
N TYR A 271 -4.22 -28.60 10.80
CA TYR A 271 -3.11 -29.06 9.95
C TYR A 271 -1.77 -28.47 10.38
N ALA A 272 -0.69 -29.19 10.07
CA ALA A 272 0.67 -28.70 10.23
C ALA A 272 1.09 -27.84 9.04
N ILE A 273 1.96 -26.84 9.26
CA ILE A 273 2.47 -25.95 8.21
C ILE A 273 3.99 -26.13 8.11
N LEU A 274 4.47 -26.41 6.89
CA LEU A 274 5.88 -26.25 6.55
C LEU A 274 6.05 -25.04 5.63
N SER A 275 6.76 -24.03 6.12
CA SER A 275 7.13 -22.84 5.34
C SER A 275 8.26 -23.16 4.36
N HIS A 276 8.19 -22.53 3.19
CA HIS A 276 8.97 -22.85 2.00
C HIS A 276 10.51 -22.81 2.16
N THR A 277 11.18 -23.81 1.57
CA THR A 277 12.61 -23.75 1.17
C THR A 277 12.81 -24.50 -0.16
N TRP A 278 13.28 -23.83 -1.22
CA TRP A 278 13.59 -24.43 -2.53
C TRP A 278 14.78 -25.40 -2.44
N GLY A 279 14.66 -26.58 -3.05
CA GLY A 279 15.73 -27.57 -3.13
C GLY A 279 16.02 -28.09 -4.55
N TYR A 280 17.06 -28.91 -4.66
CA TYR A 280 17.32 -29.70 -5.87
C TYR A 280 16.19 -30.74 -6.06
N GLU A 281 15.69 -30.87 -7.29
CA GLU A 281 14.50 -31.67 -7.62
C GLU A 281 13.28 -31.34 -6.73
N GLU A 282 12.88 -30.07 -6.73
CA GLU A 282 11.69 -29.60 -6.04
C GLU A 282 10.41 -30.32 -6.52
N VAL A 283 9.50 -30.58 -5.58
CA VAL A 283 8.19 -31.17 -5.86
C VAL A 283 7.23 -30.05 -6.24
N GLU A 284 6.64 -30.12 -7.42
CA GLU A 284 5.59 -29.21 -7.85
C GLU A 284 4.21 -29.86 -7.68
N LEU A 285 3.16 -29.03 -7.70
CA LEU A 285 1.78 -29.52 -7.64
C LEU A 285 1.47 -30.63 -8.66
N ARG A 286 2.02 -30.53 -9.88
CA ARG A 286 1.83 -31.53 -10.95
C ARG A 286 2.44 -32.89 -10.63
N ASP A 287 3.44 -32.96 -9.76
CA ASP A 287 4.09 -34.22 -9.38
C ASP A 287 3.29 -34.96 -8.30
N MET A 288 2.41 -34.24 -7.59
CA MET A 288 1.52 -34.76 -6.56
C MET A 288 0.17 -35.21 -7.13
N LEU A 289 -0.12 -34.91 -8.41
CA LEU A 289 -1.39 -35.21 -9.08
C LEU A 289 -1.20 -36.17 -10.26
N PRO A 290 -2.12 -37.12 -10.48
CA PRO A 290 -3.26 -37.48 -9.62
C PRO A 290 -2.85 -38.28 -8.37
N SER A 291 -1.58 -38.66 -8.25
CA SER A 291 -1.03 -39.46 -7.16
C SER A 291 0.38 -38.98 -6.80
N PRO A 292 0.85 -39.19 -5.56
CA PRO A 292 2.16 -38.71 -5.10
C PRO A 292 3.37 -39.52 -5.61
N GLU A 293 3.20 -40.49 -6.49
CA GLU A 293 4.29 -41.40 -6.90
C GLU A 293 5.44 -40.69 -7.63
N VAL A 294 5.12 -39.72 -8.50
CA VAL A 294 6.15 -38.92 -9.18
C VAL A 294 6.88 -38.05 -8.16
N ALA A 295 6.13 -37.38 -7.28
CA ALA A 295 6.71 -36.59 -6.20
C ALA A 295 7.65 -37.43 -5.32
N LYS A 296 7.24 -38.64 -4.90
CA LYS A 296 8.05 -39.55 -4.08
C LYS A 296 9.42 -39.89 -4.66
N SER A 297 9.58 -39.82 -5.99
CA SER A 297 10.86 -40.09 -6.66
C SER A 297 11.84 -38.91 -6.64
N LYS A 298 11.36 -37.70 -6.34
CA LYS A 298 12.16 -36.48 -6.33
C LYS A 298 12.85 -36.26 -4.99
N ALA A 299 14.09 -35.74 -5.01
CA ALA A 299 14.82 -35.42 -3.78
C ALA A 299 14.06 -34.45 -2.86
N GLY A 300 13.34 -33.48 -3.43
CA GLY A 300 12.53 -32.51 -2.70
C GLY A 300 11.39 -33.11 -1.87
N PHE A 301 10.96 -34.35 -2.13
CA PHE A 301 9.89 -35.01 -1.38
C PHE A 301 10.27 -35.33 0.07
N THR A 302 11.57 -35.39 0.37
CA THR A 302 12.06 -35.65 1.74
C THR A 302 11.45 -34.69 2.76
N LYS A 303 11.30 -33.40 2.41
CA LYS A 303 10.70 -32.41 3.33
C LYS A 303 9.20 -32.63 3.53
N ILE A 304 8.48 -33.04 2.49
CA ILE A 304 7.05 -33.39 2.57
C ILE A 304 6.89 -34.60 3.50
N ARG A 305 7.72 -35.64 3.30
CA ARG A 305 7.73 -36.84 4.13
C ARG A 305 7.97 -36.51 5.60
N LEU A 306 9.05 -35.76 5.91
CA LEU A 306 9.39 -35.38 7.28
C LEU A 306 8.31 -34.49 7.92
N THR A 307 7.70 -33.58 7.16
CA THR A 307 6.59 -32.75 7.64
C THR A 307 5.39 -33.61 8.02
N CYS A 308 5.03 -34.59 7.19
CA CYS A 308 3.93 -35.50 7.48
C CYS A 308 4.24 -36.45 8.65
N GLU A 309 5.50 -36.87 8.81
CA GLU A 309 5.95 -37.63 9.98
C GLU A 309 5.81 -36.81 11.26
N GLN A 310 6.26 -35.57 11.27
CA GLN A 310 6.11 -34.67 12.41
C GLN A 310 4.64 -34.34 12.69
N ALA A 311 3.84 -34.06 11.64
CA ALA A 311 2.42 -33.80 11.78
C ALA A 311 1.68 -34.98 12.42
N ARG A 312 1.99 -36.23 12.03
CA ARG A 312 1.44 -37.42 12.68
C ARG A 312 1.85 -37.55 14.14
N HIS A 313 3.11 -37.23 14.45
CA HIS A 313 3.58 -37.22 15.84
C HIS A 313 2.81 -36.19 16.68
N ASP A 314 2.43 -35.06 16.08
CA ASP A 314 1.67 -34.00 16.71
C ASP A 314 0.14 -34.19 16.58
N GLU A 315 -0.31 -35.41 16.23
CA GLU A 315 -1.72 -35.80 16.11
C GLU A 315 -2.51 -34.99 15.05
N LEU A 316 -1.85 -34.60 13.97
CA LEU A 316 -2.43 -33.88 12.84
C LEU A 316 -2.49 -34.79 11.58
N ASP A 317 -3.71 -35.00 11.08
CA ASP A 317 -3.96 -35.82 9.88
C ASP A 317 -3.59 -35.10 8.56
N TRP A 318 -3.35 -33.80 8.63
CA TRP A 318 -3.18 -32.94 7.46
C TRP A 318 -1.94 -32.06 7.60
N ALA A 319 -1.26 -31.86 6.47
CA ALA A 319 -0.16 -30.91 6.36
C ALA A 319 -0.38 -29.99 5.15
N TRP A 320 -0.03 -28.73 5.30
CA TRP A 320 0.13 -27.79 4.20
C TRP A 320 1.62 -27.53 4.01
N VAL A 321 2.09 -27.70 2.78
CA VAL A 321 3.48 -27.43 2.43
C VAL A 321 3.47 -26.40 1.31
N ASP A 322 4.18 -25.30 1.54
CA ASP A 322 4.44 -24.31 0.51
C ASP A 322 5.48 -24.89 -0.45
N THR A 323 5.03 -25.49 -1.55
CA THR A 323 5.85 -26.03 -2.65
C THR A 323 5.49 -25.37 -3.97
#